data_AF-A0A127Q2J1-F1
#
_entry.id   AF-A0A127Q2J1-F1
#
_cell.length_a   1.000
_cell.length_b   1.000
_cell.length_c   1.000
_cell.angle_alpha   90.00
_cell.angle_beta   90.00
_cell.angle_gamma   90.00
#
_symmetry.space_group_name_H-M   'P 1'
#
loop_
_entity.id
_entity.type
_entity.pdbx_description
1 polymer ?
#
loop_
_entity_poly.entity_id
_entity_poly.type
_entity_poly.pdbx_seq_one_letter_code
_entity_poly.pdbx_strand_id
1 'polypeptide(L)'
;MACEYVRKHYGVPAELGRGVTVYAKPGVIAADRGHYIGVVFDGDKAHQISNCHPSAGVEYGEIRALPTMTRPQKNYSDFLQADWFHGTFAEWIGARKTTL
;
A
#
# COMPACT_ATOMS: atom_id res chain seq x y z
N MET A 1 -14.64 6.85 6.49
CA MET A 1 -14.44 6.33 5.11
C MET A 1 -12.94 6.30 4.82
N ALA A 2 -12.45 5.46 3.91
CA ALA A 2 -11.00 5.48 3.58
C ALA A 2 -10.58 6.85 3.02
N CYS A 3 -9.41 7.33 3.42
CA CYS A 3 -8.83 8.62 3.05
C CYS A 3 -9.69 9.84 3.45
N GLU A 4 -10.61 9.69 4.41
CA GLU A 4 -11.53 10.77 4.80
C GLU A 4 -10.79 12.00 5.34
N TYR A 5 -9.77 11.78 6.18
CA TYR A 5 -8.92 12.87 6.66
C TYR A 5 -8.23 13.58 5.51
N VAL A 6 -7.60 12.83 4.60
CA VAL A 6 -6.89 13.39 3.44
C VAL A 6 -7.82 14.25 2.59
N ARG A 7 -9.01 13.73 2.26
CA ARG A 7 -10.01 14.44 1.46
C ARG A 7 -10.42 15.76 2.08
N LYS A 8 -10.72 15.76 3.37
CA LYS A 8 -11.19 16.93 4.11
C LYS A 8 -10.07 17.94 4.35
N HIS A 9 -8.88 17.48 4.71
CA HIS A 9 -7.76 18.34 5.11
C HIS A 9 -7.04 18.96 3.90
N TYR A 10 -6.80 18.18 2.85
CA TYR A 10 -6.07 18.64 1.66
C TYR A 10 -6.99 19.05 0.49
N GLY A 11 -8.29 18.77 0.57
CA GLY A 11 -9.25 19.14 -0.50
C GLY A 11 -9.09 18.33 -1.79
N VAL A 12 -8.56 17.09 -1.70
CA VAL A 12 -8.24 16.24 -2.85
C VAL A 12 -9.22 15.07 -2.98
N PRO A 13 -9.45 14.51 -4.19
CA PRO A 13 -10.37 13.39 -4.41
C PRO A 13 -9.73 12.03 -4.08
N ALA A 14 -9.03 11.93 -2.95
CA ALA A 14 -8.33 10.70 -2.55
C ALA A 14 -9.32 9.62 -2.07
N GLU A 15 -9.29 8.45 -2.68
CA GLU A 15 -10.05 7.28 -2.25
C GLU A 15 -9.34 6.00 -2.71
N LEU A 16 -9.63 4.86 -2.09
CA LEU A 16 -9.05 3.58 -2.51
C LEU A 16 -9.46 3.25 -3.94
N GLY A 17 -8.50 2.78 -4.74
CA GLY A 17 -8.67 2.51 -6.17
C GLY A 17 -8.52 3.73 -7.06
N ARG A 18 -8.40 4.95 -6.51
CA ARG A 18 -8.14 6.16 -7.31
C ARG A 18 -6.77 6.06 -7.98
N GLY A 19 -6.76 6.09 -9.31
CA GLY A 19 -5.52 6.20 -10.09
C GLY A 19 -4.84 7.54 -9.83
N VAL A 20 -3.52 7.52 -9.72
CA VAL A 20 -2.70 8.71 -9.50
C VAL A 20 -1.42 8.65 -10.31
N THR A 21 -0.91 9.81 -10.70
CA THR A 21 0.46 9.96 -11.19
C THR A 21 1.22 10.83 -10.21
N VAL A 22 2.24 10.27 -9.55
CA VAL A 22 3.05 10.98 -8.55
C VAL A 22 4.44 11.20 -9.14
N TYR A 23 4.83 12.45 -9.37
CA TYR A 23 6.11 12.81 -10.01
C TYR A 23 6.40 11.98 -11.27
N ALA A 24 5.45 11.97 -12.22
CA ALA A 24 5.49 11.19 -13.47
C ALA A 24 5.49 9.66 -13.32
N LYS A 25 5.26 9.11 -12.11
CA LYS A 25 5.11 7.67 -11.87
C LYS A 25 3.64 7.31 -11.67
N PRO A 26 3.03 6.51 -12.58
CA PRO A 26 1.64 6.09 -12.45
C PRO A 26 1.46 5.01 -11.38
N GLY A 27 0.32 5.06 -10.70
CA GLY A 27 -0.05 4.09 -9.67
C GLY A 27 -1.52 4.23 -9.25
N VAL A 28 -1.83 3.59 -8.13
CA VAL A 28 -3.18 3.60 -7.54
C VAL A 28 -3.11 3.74 -6.02
N ILE A 29 -4.03 4.51 -5.45
CA ILE A 29 -4.19 4.61 -4.00
C ILE A 29 -4.72 3.27 -3.47
N ALA A 30 -3.89 2.56 -2.71
CA ALA A 30 -4.16 1.23 -2.18
C ALA A 30 -4.30 1.18 -0.66
N ALA A 31 -3.91 2.24 0.06
CA ALA A 31 -4.07 2.31 1.51
C ALA A 31 -4.31 3.75 2.01
N ASP A 32 -5.07 3.86 3.09
CA ASP A 32 -5.16 5.07 3.89
C ASP A 32 -4.00 5.11 4.90
N ARG A 33 -3.23 6.20 4.90
CA ARG A 33 -2.05 6.38 5.76
C ARG A 33 -2.05 7.76 6.44
N GLY A 34 -3.23 8.26 6.79
CA GLY A 34 -3.38 9.48 7.58
C GLY A 34 -3.02 10.74 6.77
N HIS A 35 -1.85 11.33 7.02
CA HIS A 35 -1.37 12.49 6.26
C HIS A 35 -0.86 12.14 4.85
N TYR A 36 -0.72 10.85 4.55
CA TYR A 36 -0.24 10.35 3.27
C TYR A 36 -1.29 9.50 2.57
N ILE A 37 -1.23 9.47 1.25
CA ILE A 37 -1.89 8.44 0.45
C ILE A 37 -0.92 7.28 0.23
N GLY A 38 -1.35 6.05 0.52
CA GLY A 38 -0.58 4.85 0.24
C GLY A 38 -0.76 4.45 -1.22
N VAL A 39 0.28 4.59 -2.04
CA VAL A 39 0.24 4.33 -3.48
C VAL A 39 1.02 3.06 -3.82
N VAL A 40 0.43 2.17 -4.62
CA VAL A 40 1.17 1.13 -5.32
C VAL A 40 1.41 1.62 -6.74
N PHE A 41 2.67 1.74 -7.14
CA PHE A 41 3.01 2.13 -8.51
C PHE A 41 2.84 0.95 -9.48
N ASP A 42 2.50 1.24 -10.73
CA ASP A 42 2.16 0.20 -11.73
C ASP A 42 3.34 -0.76 -12.01
N GLY A 43 4.59 -0.33 -11.76
CA GLY A 43 5.80 -1.15 -11.88
C GLY A 43 6.20 -1.92 -10.61
N ASP A 44 5.54 -1.66 -9.48
CA ASP A 44 5.87 -2.26 -8.18
C ASP A 44 5.06 -3.53 -7.91
N LYS A 45 5.52 -4.34 -6.95
CA LYS A 45 4.73 -5.49 -6.49
C LYS A 45 3.53 -5.00 -5.68
N ALA A 46 2.40 -5.71 -5.75
CA ALA A 46 1.15 -5.33 -5.06
C ALA A 46 1.28 -4.97 -3.57
N HIS A 47 2.24 -5.56 -2.85
CA HIS A 47 2.49 -5.30 -1.42
C HIS A 47 3.42 -4.10 -1.14
N GLN A 48 4.03 -3.51 -2.17
CA GLN A 48 4.94 -2.38 -2.05
C GLN A 48 4.14 -1.08 -2.11
N ILE A 49 3.71 -0.62 -0.94
CA ILE A 49 2.91 0.60 -0.80
C ILE A 49 3.81 1.74 -0.34
N SER A 50 3.94 2.76 -1.20
CA SER A 50 4.72 3.97 -0.95
C SER A 50 3.86 5.07 -0.29
N ASN A 51 4.46 5.84 0.62
CA ASN A 51 3.82 7.04 1.17
C ASN A 51 4.00 8.21 0.21
N CYS A 52 2.91 8.74 -0.33
CA CYS A 52 2.94 9.94 -1.17
C CYS A 52 2.17 11.07 -0.49
N HIS A 53 2.72 12.28 -0.54
CA HIS A 53 2.03 13.45 0.00
C HIS A 53 0.81 13.76 -0.89
N PRO A 54 -0.39 14.01 -0.33
CA PRO A 54 -1.61 14.07 -1.13
C PRO A 54 -1.68 15.20 -2.16
N SER A 55 -0.89 16.26 -2.00
CA SER A 55 -0.89 17.42 -2.90
C SER A 55 0.45 17.69 -3.60
N ALA A 56 1.52 16.96 -3.27
CA ALA A 56 2.85 17.27 -3.79
C ALA A 56 3.14 16.46 -5.06
N GLY A 57 3.03 17.10 -6.23
CA GLY A 57 3.32 16.46 -7.51
C GLY A 57 2.40 15.28 -7.83
N VAL A 58 1.16 15.33 -7.34
CA VAL A 58 0.14 14.29 -7.55
C VAL A 58 -0.91 14.78 -8.53
N GLU A 59 -1.13 14.00 -9.58
CA GLU A 59 -2.27 14.14 -10.47
C GLU A 59 -3.26 13.02 -10.18
N TYR A 60 -4.53 13.37 -9.93
CA TYR A 60 -5.58 12.41 -9.64
C TYR A 60 -6.34 12.06 -10.92
N GLY A 61 -6.49 10.77 -11.18
CA GLY A 61 -7.18 10.24 -12.36
C GLY A 61 -8.48 9.49 -12.02
N GLU A 62 -8.81 8.54 -12.89
CA GLU A 62 -9.99 7.68 -12.78
C GLU A 62 -9.82 6.58 -11.73
N ILE A 63 -10.94 5.99 -11.30
CA ILE A 63 -10.94 4.81 -10.44
C ILE A 63 -10.49 3.59 -11.25
N ARG A 64 -9.59 2.80 -10.65
CA ARG A 64 -8.98 1.59 -11.20
C ARG A 64 -9.10 0.45 -10.20
N ALA A 65 -8.96 -0.78 -10.69
CA ALA A 65 -8.89 -1.96 -9.84
C ALA A 65 -7.62 -1.92 -8.96
N LEU A 66 -7.76 -2.32 -7.70
CA LEU A 66 -6.61 -2.47 -6.82
C LEU A 66 -5.76 -3.69 -7.24
N PRO A 67 -4.42 -3.59 -7.16
CA PRO A 67 -3.56 -4.73 -7.40
C PRO A 67 -3.85 -5.81 -6.35
N THR A 68 -4.17 -7.01 -6.82
CA THR A 68 -4.49 -8.13 -5.94
C THR A 68 -3.19 -8.78 -5.46
N MET A 69 -3.01 -8.85 -4.14
CA MET A 69 -1.87 -9.57 -3.56
C MET A 69 -2.10 -11.08 -3.63
N THR A 70 -1.07 -11.81 -4.03
CA THR A 70 -1.02 -13.26 -3.80
C THR A 70 -0.96 -13.57 -2.31
N ARG A 71 -1.40 -14.76 -1.89
CA ARG A 71 -1.36 -15.18 -0.48
C ARG A 71 0.04 -15.08 0.16
N PRO A 72 1.15 -15.47 -0.51
CA PRO A 72 2.49 -15.25 0.03
C PRO A 72 2.85 -13.76 0.20
N GLN A 73 2.47 -12.90 -0.76
CA GLN A 73 2.71 -11.45 -0.66
C GLN A 73 1.94 -10.83 0.50
N LYS A 74 0.68 -11.24 0.69
CA LYS A 74 -0.13 -10.80 1.83
C LYS A 74 0.52 -11.23 3.15
N ASN A 75 0.89 -12.51 3.28
CA ASN A 75 1.55 -13.00 4.48
C ASN A 75 2.85 -12.25 4.79
N TYR A 76 3.65 -11.94 3.77
CA TYR A 76 4.89 -11.19 3.93
C TYR A 76 4.63 -9.73 4.31
N SER A 77 3.62 -9.09 3.69
CA SER A 77 3.17 -7.75 4.07
C SER A 77 2.73 -7.70 5.53
N ASP A 78 1.89 -8.66 5.96
CA ASP A 78 1.39 -8.73 7.34
C ASP A 78 2.55 -8.94 8.33
N PHE A 79 3.55 -9.76 7.97
CA PHE A 79 4.78 -9.95 8.76
C PHE A 79 5.57 -8.64 8.91
N LEU A 80 5.77 -7.88 7.82
CA LEU A 80 6.51 -6.61 7.87
C LEU A 80 5.77 -5.50 8.64
N GLN A 81 4.45 -5.61 8.81
CA GLN A 81 3.64 -4.67 9.59
C GLN A 81 3.46 -5.12 11.06
N ALA A 82 3.89 -6.34 11.40
CA ALA A 82 3.77 -6.88 12.74
C ALA A 82 4.95 -6.44 13.61
N ASP A 83 5.02 -5.15 13.95
CA ASP A 83 6.10 -4.57 14.78
C ASP A 83 6.23 -5.25 16.17
N TRP A 84 5.17 -5.91 16.63
CA TRP A 84 5.12 -6.69 17.87
C TRP A 84 5.70 -8.11 17.75
N PHE A 85 5.94 -8.60 16.53
CA PHE A 85 6.43 -9.95 16.28
C PHE A 85 7.94 -9.94 16.08
N HIS A 86 8.68 -10.52 17.02
CA HIS A 86 10.15 -10.55 16.99
C HIS A 86 10.74 -11.84 16.39
N GLY A 87 9.92 -12.64 15.71
CA GLY A 87 10.36 -13.87 15.04
C GLY A 87 10.79 -13.65 13.58
N THR A 88 11.27 -14.73 12.96
CA THR A 88 11.59 -14.77 11.54
C THR A 88 10.33 -14.95 10.68
N PHE A 89 10.42 -14.61 9.39
CA PHE A 89 9.34 -14.88 8.45
C PHE A 89 9.03 -16.38 8.33
N ALA A 90 10.03 -17.25 8.50
CA ALA A 90 9.83 -18.71 8.52
C ALA A 90 8.92 -19.15 9.66
N GLU A 91 9.09 -18.59 10.86
CA GLU A 91 8.23 -18.84 12.02
C GLU A 91 6.83 -18.26 11.81
N TRP A 92 6.72 -17.07 11.23
CA TRP A 92 5.44 -16.44 10.87
C TRP A 92 4.59 -17.33 9.97
N ILE A 93 5.19 -17.97 8.97
CA ILE A 93 4.48 -18.87 8.05
C ILE A 93 4.39 -20.32 8.56
N GLY A 94 4.91 -20.63 9.75
CA GLY A 94 4.90 -21.97 10.34
C GLY A 94 5.77 -22.99 9.59
N ALA A 95 6.84 -22.55 8.91
CA ALA A 95 7.74 -23.46 8.22
C ALA A 95 8.48 -24.35 9.22
N ARG A 96 8.36 -25.68 9.06
CA ARG A 96 9.11 -26.65 9.87
C ARG A 96 10.59 -26.61 9.49
N LYS A 97 11.49 -26.61 10.48
CA LYS A 97 12.91 -26.84 10.25
C LYS A 97 13.08 -28.28 9.74
N THR A 98 13.53 -28.45 8.50
CA THR A 98 13.97 -29.76 8.02
C THR A 98 15.34 -30.02 8.62
N THR A 99 15.43 -30.92 9.60
CA THR A 99 16.72 -31.44 10.06
C THR A 99 17.27 -32.32 8.94
N LEU A 100 18.40 -31.92 8.36
CA LEU A 100 19.22 -32.76 7.46
C LEU A 100 20.11 -33.70 8.30
#